data_AF-A0A1F7VEG5-F1
#
_entry.id   AF-A0A1F7VEG5-F1
#
_cell.length_a   1.000
_cell.length_b   1.000
_cell.length_c   1.000
_cell.angle_alpha   90.00
_cell.angle_beta   90.00
_cell.angle_gamma   90.00
#
_symmetry.space_group_name_H-M   'P 1'
#
loop_
_entity.id
_entity.type
_entity.pdbx_description
1 polymer ?
#
loop_
_entity_poly.entity_id
_entity_poly.type
_entity_poly.pdbx_seq_one_letter_code
_entity_poly.pdbx_strand_id
1 'polypeptide(L)'
;MYHDDLDVGWKFLLRGYQNILVPASMVYHHYEFSRSMKKYYWMERNRLLLLLTHYTFGTLVFILPALIILECGLMLFALYRGFFGARLRAYVWICAHLPFIIKKHNYVQHMRTQPDKAVLRSFTGVISDQEIRNPLVEYFMNPVFSVYLLLLRKIVHW
;
A
#
# COMPACT_ATOMS: atom_id res chain seq x y z
N MET A 1 6.09 -14.37 0.90
CA MET A 1 4.71 -13.89 0.74
C MET A 1 4.63 -12.57 1.47
N TYR A 2 4.42 -11.46 0.76
CA TYR A 2 4.37 -10.11 1.33
C TYR A 2 3.29 -9.35 0.60
N HIS A 3 2.27 -8.85 1.30
CA HIS A 3 1.10 -8.21 0.71
C HIS A 3 0.20 -9.13 -0.14
N ASP A 4 0.37 -10.45 -0.07
CA ASP A 4 -0.51 -11.41 -0.74
C ASP A 4 -1.90 -11.43 -0.06
N ASP A 5 -1.92 -11.30 1.26
CA ASP A 5 -3.10 -11.07 2.08
C ASP A 5 -3.79 -9.74 1.74
N LEU A 6 -3.01 -8.68 1.57
CA LEU A 6 -3.49 -7.38 1.15
C LEU A 6 -4.07 -7.42 -0.27
N ASP A 7 -3.47 -8.15 -1.21
CA ASP A 7 -4.00 -8.37 -2.57
C ASP A 7 -5.42 -8.96 -2.48
N VAL A 8 -5.61 -10.01 -1.68
CA VAL A 8 -6.92 -10.67 -1.53
C VAL A 8 -7.93 -9.75 -0.82
N GLY A 9 -7.56 -9.20 0.33
CA GLY A 9 -8.44 -8.33 1.12
C GLY A 9 -8.86 -7.07 0.37
N TRP A 10 -7.98 -6.49 -0.46
CA TRP A 10 -8.32 -5.33 -1.28
C TRP A 10 -9.27 -5.72 -2.42
N LYS A 11 -9.06 -6.87 -3.07
CA LYS A 11 -10.02 -7.37 -4.08
C LYS A 11 -11.41 -7.63 -3.49
N PHE A 12 -11.50 -8.08 -2.24
CA PHE A 12 -12.79 -8.19 -1.54
C PHE A 12 -13.47 -6.82 -1.39
N LEU A 13 -12.74 -5.79 -0.98
CA LEU A 13 -13.28 -4.42 -0.92
C LEU A 13 -13.73 -3.93 -2.31
N LEU A 14 -12.95 -4.18 -3.37
CA LEU A 14 -13.30 -3.81 -4.75
C LEU A 14 -14.55 -4.53 -5.27
N ARG A 15 -14.91 -5.66 -4.67
CA ARG A 15 -16.13 -6.44 -4.95
C ARG A 15 -17.31 -6.08 -4.04
N GLY A 16 -17.11 -5.21 -3.05
CA GLY A 16 -18.14 -4.82 -2.08
C GLY A 16 -18.28 -5.75 -0.88
N TYR A 17 -17.35 -6.69 -0.72
CA TYR A 17 -17.26 -7.49 0.50
C TYR A 17 -16.56 -6.71 1.62
N GLN A 18 -16.76 -7.16 2.86
CA GLN A 18 -16.16 -6.58 4.05
C GLN A 18 -15.03 -7.48 4.57
N ASN A 19 -13.96 -6.85 5.04
CA ASN A 19 -12.92 -7.54 5.80
C ASN A 19 -13.24 -7.38 7.30
N ILE A 20 -13.54 -8.49 7.98
CA ILE A 20 -13.98 -8.49 9.39
C ILE A 20 -12.93 -9.21 10.23
N LEU A 21 -12.49 -8.57 11.31
CA LEU A 21 -11.68 -9.19 12.36
C LEU A 21 -12.61 -9.68 13.47
N VAL A 22 -12.44 -10.92 13.91
CA VAL A 22 -13.19 -11.51 15.04
C VAL A 22 -12.24 -11.62 16.24
N PRO A 23 -12.28 -10.67 17.21
CA PRO A 23 -11.28 -10.64 18.29
C PRO A 23 -11.30 -11.88 19.20
N ALA A 24 -12.46 -12.55 19.30
CA ALA A 24 -12.60 -13.78 20.07
C ALA A 24 -11.93 -15.00 19.41
N SER A 25 -11.62 -14.95 18.12
CA SER A 25 -10.97 -16.02 17.38
C SER A 25 -9.44 -15.85 17.45
N MET A 26 -8.80 -16.50 18.41
CA MET A 26 -7.36 -16.41 18.62
C MET A 26 -6.61 -17.59 18.00
N VAL A 27 -5.48 -17.30 17.33
CA VAL A 27 -4.55 -18.30 16.78
C VAL A 27 -3.13 -17.93 17.20
N TYR A 28 -2.35 -18.91 17.65
CA TYR A 28 -0.94 -18.72 18.01
C TYR A 28 -0.07 -18.90 16.77
N HIS A 29 0.73 -17.88 16.45
CA HIS A 29 1.65 -17.91 15.31
C HIS A 29 3.09 -17.98 15.81
N HIS A 30 3.88 -18.90 15.25
CA HIS A 30 5.31 -18.90 15.46
C HIS A 30 5.95 -17.76 14.66
N TYR A 31 6.28 -16.67 15.34
CA TYR A 31 6.84 -15.48 14.73
C TYR A 31 8.30 -15.27 15.13
N GLU A 32 9.16 -15.17 14.12
CA GLU A 32 10.55 -14.75 14.30
C GLU A 32 10.83 -13.50 13.46
N PHE A 33 11.19 -12.42 14.14
CA PHE A 33 11.52 -11.16 13.48
C PHE A 33 12.88 -11.27 12.79
N SER A 34 12.89 -11.21 11.45
CA SER A 34 14.14 -11.09 10.70
C SER A 34 14.02 -10.08 9.57
N ARG A 35 14.98 -9.16 9.53
CA ARG A 35 15.16 -8.17 8.46
C ARG A 35 16.11 -8.74 7.43
N SER A 36 15.66 -8.93 6.20
CA SER A 36 16.54 -9.39 5.12
C SER A 36 16.33 -8.59 3.84
N MET A 37 17.40 -8.46 3.05
CA MET A 37 17.37 -7.79 1.74
C MET A 37 16.32 -8.37 0.80
N LYS A 38 16.13 -9.69 0.86
CA LYS A 38 15.12 -10.39 0.09
C LYS A 38 13.73 -9.93 0.51
N LYS A 39 13.42 -9.94 1.81
CA LYS A 39 12.12 -9.49 2.34
C LYS A 39 11.80 -8.05 1.93
N TYR A 40 12.76 -7.15 2.05
CA TYR A 40 12.62 -5.75 1.64
C TYR A 40 12.29 -5.62 0.14
N TYR A 41 13.00 -6.35 -0.73
CA TYR A 41 12.70 -6.38 -2.16
C TYR A 41 11.27 -6.82 -2.46
N TRP A 42 10.78 -7.91 -1.83
CA TRP A 42 9.42 -8.39 -2.05
C TRP A 42 8.37 -7.39 -1.56
N MET A 43 8.60 -6.75 -0.41
CA MET A 43 7.71 -5.71 0.11
C MET A 43 7.58 -4.53 -0.85
N GLU A 44 8.71 -3.95 -1.29
CA GLU A 44 8.68 -2.78 -2.19
C GLU A 44 8.07 -3.11 -3.54
N ARG A 45 8.47 -4.25 -4.14
CA ARG A 45 7.94 -4.68 -5.42
C ARG A 45 6.43 -4.94 -5.34
N ASN A 46 5.96 -5.61 -4.30
CA ASN A 46 4.54 -5.95 -4.16
C ASN A 46 3.69 -4.72 -3.80
N ARG A 47 4.21 -3.78 -3.01
CA ARG A 47 3.54 -2.50 -2.74
C ARG A 47 3.27 -1.75 -4.04
N LEU A 48 4.28 -1.58 -4.89
CA LEU A 48 4.12 -0.92 -6.20
C LEU A 48 3.16 -1.67 -7.11
N LEU A 49 3.28 -3.00 -7.17
CA LEU A 49 2.38 -3.86 -7.95
C LEU A 49 0.91 -3.67 -7.53
N LEU A 50 0.63 -3.63 -6.23
CA LEU A 50 -0.73 -3.43 -5.72
C LEU A 50 -1.27 -2.05 -6.06
N LEU A 51 -0.49 -0.99 -5.83
CA LEU A 51 -0.88 0.36 -6.21
C LEU A 51 -1.26 0.44 -7.69
N LEU A 52 -0.43 -0.09 -8.58
CA LEU A 52 -0.63 -0.04 -10.03
C LEU A 52 -1.80 -0.91 -10.52
N THR A 53 -2.19 -1.94 -9.77
CA THR A 53 -3.23 -2.89 -10.21
C THR A 53 -4.61 -2.61 -9.60
N HIS A 54 -4.68 -2.05 -8.40
CA HIS A 54 -5.93 -1.90 -7.65
C HIS A 54 -6.60 -0.54 -7.84
N TYR A 55 -5.82 0.53 -7.90
CA TYR A 55 -6.37 1.87 -8.13
C TYR A 55 -6.71 2.10 -9.59
N THR A 56 -7.77 2.86 -9.83
CA THR A 56 -8.00 3.45 -11.16
C THR A 56 -6.88 4.44 -11.51
N PHE A 57 -6.72 4.72 -12.80
CA PHE A 57 -5.79 5.75 -13.27
C PHE A 57 -6.06 7.12 -12.64
N GLY A 58 -7.33 7.52 -12.53
CA GLY A 58 -7.70 8.79 -11.90
C GLY A 58 -7.19 8.89 -10.47
N THR A 59 -7.40 7.85 -9.66
CA THR A 59 -6.91 7.83 -8.27
C THR A 59 -5.40 7.84 -8.21
N LEU A 60 -4.71 7.09 -9.08
CA LEU A 60 -3.24 7.12 -9.18
C LEU A 60 -2.70 8.53 -9.41
N VAL A 61 -3.32 9.33 -10.28
CA VAL A 61 -2.92 10.72 -10.55
C VAL A 61 -3.06 11.60 -9.29
N PHE A 62 -4.17 11.49 -8.56
CA PHE A 62 -4.38 12.29 -7.35
C PHE A 62 -3.48 11.87 -6.18
N ILE A 63 -3.08 10.59 -6.11
CA ILE A 63 -2.15 10.11 -5.09
C ILE A 63 -0.68 10.30 -5.45
N LEU A 64 -0.37 10.55 -6.73
CA LEU A 64 1.00 10.65 -7.23
C LEU A 64 1.87 11.66 -6.48
N PRO A 65 1.41 12.90 -6.14
CA PRO A 65 2.24 13.85 -5.40
C PRO A 65 2.66 13.32 -4.03
N ALA A 66 1.73 12.71 -3.29
CA ALA A 66 2.02 12.10 -2.00
C ALA A 66 2.92 10.87 -2.14
N LEU A 67 2.71 10.06 -3.19
CA LEU A 67 3.59 8.93 -3.51
C LEU A 67 5.02 9.39 -3.79
N ILE A 68 5.23 10.45 -4.57
CA ILE A 68 6.60 10.97 -4.85
C ILE A 68 7.31 11.36 -3.55
N ILE A 69 6.63 12.11 -2.67
CA ILE A 69 7.20 12.50 -1.38
C ILE A 69 7.56 11.27 -0.54
N LEU A 70 6.66 10.28 -0.48
CA LEU A 70 6.88 9.02 0.22
C LEU A 70 8.07 8.25 -0.38
N GLU A 71 8.13 8.11 -1.71
CA GLU A 71 9.22 7.42 -2.40
C GLU A 71 10.57 8.09 -2.14
N CYS A 72 10.64 9.42 -2.12
CA CYS A 72 11.86 10.16 -1.76
C CYS A 72 12.33 9.84 -0.33
N GLY A 73 11.43 9.97 0.66
CA GLY A 73 11.76 9.68 2.06
C GLY A 73 12.16 8.22 2.26
N LEU A 74 11.43 7.31 1.63
CA LEU A 74 11.76 5.91 1.62
C LEU A 74 13.12 5.66 0.96
N MET A 75 13.45 6.29 -0.16
CA MET A 75 14.73 6.14 -0.86
C MET A 75 15.90 6.52 0.03
N LEU A 76 15.80 7.66 0.72
CA LEU A 76 16.80 8.09 1.70
C LEU A 76 16.94 7.07 2.83
N PHE A 77 15.82 6.54 3.34
CA PHE A 77 15.85 5.46 4.33
C PHE A 77 16.54 4.20 3.81
N ALA A 78 16.28 3.79 2.56
CA ALA A 78 16.91 2.63 1.96
C ALA A 78 18.42 2.83 1.74
N LEU A 79 18.83 4.03 1.38
CA LEU A 79 20.25 4.38 1.28
C LEU A 79 20.93 4.27 2.66
N TYR A 80 20.34 4.89 3.68
CA TYR A 80 20.85 4.87 5.04
C TYR A 80 20.91 3.46 5.65
N ARG A 81 19.94 2.59 5.34
CA ARG A 81 19.86 1.21 5.85
C ARG A 81 20.53 0.16 4.97
N GLY A 82 21.17 0.54 3.86
CA GLY A 82 21.84 -0.39 2.94
C GLY A 82 20.89 -1.22 2.04
N PHE A 83 19.63 -0.81 1.92
CA PHE A 83 18.59 -1.48 1.13
C PHE A 83 18.39 -0.88 -0.28
N PHE A 84 19.17 0.14 -0.64
CA PHE A 84 19.04 0.87 -1.91
C PHE A 84 19.03 -0.05 -3.15
N GLY A 85 19.97 -1.01 -3.22
CA GLY A 85 20.01 -1.96 -4.34
C GLY A 85 18.77 -2.86 -4.43
N ALA A 86 18.16 -3.23 -3.30
CA ALA A 86 16.91 -3.98 -3.29
C ALA A 86 15.75 -3.14 -3.82
N ARG A 87 15.69 -1.84 -3.49
CA ARG A 87 14.70 -0.93 -4.05
C ARG A 87 14.87 -0.73 -5.56
N LEU A 88 16.08 -0.49 -6.04
CA LEU A 88 16.32 -0.31 -7.47
C LEU A 88 15.89 -1.56 -8.27
N ARG A 89 16.20 -2.76 -7.76
CA ARG A 89 15.71 -4.01 -8.36
C ARG A 89 14.18 -4.11 -8.39
N ALA A 90 13.48 -3.58 -7.38
CA ALA A 90 12.02 -3.55 -7.38
C ALA A 90 11.49 -2.68 -8.52
N TYR A 91 12.06 -1.49 -8.75
CA TYR A 91 11.67 -0.62 -9.87
C TYR A 91 12.00 -1.24 -11.23
N VAL A 92 13.21 -1.80 -11.39
CA VAL A 92 13.60 -2.52 -12.62
C VAL A 92 12.60 -3.64 -12.91
N TRP A 93 12.19 -4.39 -11.89
CA TRP A 93 11.20 -5.45 -12.05
C TRP A 93 9.85 -4.89 -12.54
N ILE A 94 9.36 -3.79 -11.97
CA ILE A 94 8.11 -3.14 -12.40
C ILE A 94 8.20 -2.73 -13.87
N CYS A 95 9.28 -2.05 -14.28
CA CYS A 95 9.48 -1.64 -15.67
C CYS A 95 9.57 -2.83 -16.63
N ALA A 96 10.29 -3.89 -16.24
CA ALA A 96 10.45 -5.09 -17.05
C ALA A 96 9.15 -5.91 -17.21
N HIS A 97 8.19 -5.75 -16.28
CA HIS A 97 6.94 -6.54 -16.25
C HIS A 97 5.69 -5.70 -16.53
N LEU A 98 5.83 -4.52 -17.15
CA LEU A 98 4.70 -3.64 -17.48
C LEU A 98 3.55 -4.37 -18.22
N PRO A 99 3.77 -5.21 -19.24
CA PRO A 99 2.67 -5.93 -19.90
C PRO A 99 1.89 -6.85 -18.94
N PHE A 100 2.59 -7.52 -18.03
CA PHE A 100 1.96 -8.34 -17.00
C PHE A 100 1.15 -7.49 -16.02
N ILE A 101 1.70 -6.35 -15.59
CA ILE A 101 1.02 -5.42 -14.68
C ILE A 101 -0.25 -4.85 -15.32
N ILE A 102 -0.18 -4.45 -16.60
CA ILE A 102 -1.34 -3.96 -17.35
C ILE A 102 -2.41 -5.05 -17.46
N LYS A 103 -2.03 -6.29 -17.79
CA LYS A 103 -2.97 -7.42 -17.83
C LYS A 103 -3.62 -7.65 -16.46
N LYS A 104 -2.84 -7.61 -15.38
CA LYS A 104 -3.36 -7.77 -14.01
C LYS A 104 -4.25 -6.59 -13.60
N HIS A 105 -3.89 -5.37 -13.96
CA HIS A 105 -4.71 -4.18 -13.74
C HIS A 105 -6.06 -4.32 -14.43
N ASN A 106 -6.08 -4.65 -15.73
CA ASN A 106 -7.32 -4.84 -16.48
C ASN A 106 -8.19 -5.94 -15.88
N TYR A 107 -7.60 -7.05 -15.43
CA TYR A 107 -8.33 -8.11 -14.73
C TYR A 107 -8.98 -7.59 -13.43
N VAL A 108 -8.22 -6.87 -12.61
CA VAL A 108 -8.72 -6.31 -11.33
C VAL A 108 -9.80 -5.26 -11.57
N GLN A 109 -9.62 -4.38 -12.55
CA GLN A 109 -10.61 -3.35 -12.89
C GLN A 109 -11.87 -3.96 -13.53
N HIS A 110 -11.75 -5.02 -14.34
CA HIS A 110 -12.92 -5.66 -14.95
C HIS A 110 -13.81 -6.34 -13.92
N MET A 111 -13.21 -6.95 -12.90
CA MET A 111 -13.97 -7.64 -11.86
C MET A 111 -14.56 -6.70 -10.80
N ARG A 112 -14.15 -5.43 -10.79
CA ARG A 112 -14.50 -4.44 -9.79
C ARG A 112 -15.99 -4.08 -9.87
N THR A 113 -16.63 -3.95 -8.71
CA THR A 113 -18.03 -3.47 -8.60
C THR A 113 -18.15 -2.22 -7.74
N GLN A 114 -17.12 -1.88 -6.95
CA GLN A 114 -17.12 -0.73 -6.05
C GLN A 114 -16.18 0.37 -6.51
N PRO A 115 -16.56 1.66 -6.37
CA PRO A 115 -15.70 2.79 -6.71
C PRO A 115 -14.48 2.88 -5.78
N ASP A 116 -13.43 3.58 -6.19
CA ASP A 116 -12.24 3.84 -5.36
C ASP A 116 -12.66 4.58 -4.09
N LYS A 117 -13.65 5.46 -4.17
CA LYS A 117 -14.25 6.11 -3.00
C LYS A 117 -14.73 5.13 -1.93
N ALA A 118 -15.36 4.02 -2.32
CA ALA A 118 -15.86 3.02 -1.38
C ALA A 118 -14.71 2.31 -0.66
N VAL A 119 -13.64 2.00 -1.38
CA VAL A 119 -12.44 1.40 -0.79
C VAL A 119 -11.72 2.39 0.12
N LEU A 120 -11.55 3.64 -0.30
CA LEU A 120 -10.88 4.69 0.49
C LEU A 120 -11.59 4.99 1.81
N ARG A 121 -12.88 4.70 1.95
CA ARG A 121 -13.62 4.78 3.23
C ARG A 121 -13.11 3.76 4.27
N SER A 122 -12.57 2.64 3.82
CA SER A 122 -12.02 1.59 4.68
C SER A 122 -10.59 1.89 5.15
N PHE A 123 -9.94 2.92 4.60
CA PHE A 123 -8.55 3.27 4.92
C PHE A 123 -8.47 4.23 6.11
N THR A 124 -7.32 4.26 6.77
CA THR A 124 -7.01 5.18 7.88
C THR A 124 -5.81 6.05 7.53
N GLY A 125 -5.84 7.30 7.98
CA GLY A 125 -4.71 8.22 7.93
C GLY A 125 -3.83 8.17 9.18
N VAL A 126 -4.05 7.19 10.06
CA VAL A 126 -3.37 7.07 11.36
C VAL A 126 -2.50 5.83 11.37
N ILE A 127 -1.22 6.01 11.70
CA ILE A 127 -0.27 4.93 11.99
C ILE A 127 -0.25 4.71 13.51
N SER A 128 -0.99 3.70 13.98
CA SER A 128 -1.16 3.35 15.40
C SER A 128 -0.08 2.41 15.94
N ASP A 129 0.33 1.42 15.16
CA ASP A 129 1.11 0.29 15.64
C ASP A 129 2.59 0.43 15.27
N GLN A 130 3.29 1.30 16.01
CA GLN A 130 4.71 1.55 15.84
C GLN A 130 5.53 0.77 16.88
N GLU A 131 6.60 0.09 16.46
CA GLU A 131 7.57 -0.53 17.39
C GLU A 131 8.17 0.50 18.35
N ILE A 132 8.39 1.73 17.87
CA ILE A 132 8.92 2.85 18.63
C ILE A 132 7.97 4.03 18.44
N ARG A 133 7.41 4.54 19.54
CA ARG A 133 6.58 5.75 19.50
C ARG A 133 7.41 6.94 19.03
N ASN A 134 6.99 7.57 17.94
CA ASN A 134 7.64 8.73 17.39
C ASN A 134 6.68 9.94 17.42
N PRO A 135 6.96 10.99 18.22
CA PRO A 135 6.12 12.18 18.30
C PRO A 135 5.91 12.87 16.94
N LEU A 136 6.88 12.79 16.03
CA LEU A 136 6.73 13.30 14.66
C LEU A 136 5.62 12.56 13.91
N VAL A 137 5.54 11.24 14.08
CA VAL A 137 4.49 10.46 13.42
C VAL A 137 3.14 10.75 14.07
N GLU A 138 3.08 10.76 15.40
CA GLU A 138 1.84 10.94 16.16
C GLU A 138 1.22 12.34 15.98
N TYR A 139 2.01 13.40 16.15
CA TYR A 139 1.49 14.77 16.20
C TYR A 139 1.59 15.53 14.88
N PHE A 140 2.43 15.08 13.94
CA PHE A 140 2.58 15.75 12.65
C PHE A 140 2.10 14.89 11.47
N MET A 141 2.66 13.70 11.28
CA MET A 141 2.34 12.89 10.09
C MET A 141 0.90 12.38 10.09
N ASN A 142 0.39 11.88 11.22
CA ASN A 142 -0.97 11.36 11.32
C ASN A 142 -2.05 12.43 10.99
N PRO A 143 -1.98 13.66 11.52
CA PRO A 143 -2.87 14.73 11.07
C PRO A 143 -2.75 15.03 9.58
N VAL A 144 -1.54 15.14 9.03
CA VAL A 144 -1.33 15.39 7.59
C VAL A 144 -1.95 14.30 6.74
N PHE A 145 -1.70 13.02 7.06
CA PHE A 145 -2.27 11.89 6.34
C PHE A 145 -3.79 11.82 6.46
N SER A 146 -4.34 12.15 7.63
CA SER A 146 -5.78 12.16 7.87
C SER A 146 -6.46 13.25 7.04
N VAL A 147 -5.91 14.47 7.03
CA VAL A 147 -6.42 15.57 6.19
C VAL A 147 -6.31 15.21 4.71
N TYR A 148 -5.18 14.65 4.30
CA TYR A 148 -4.96 14.22 2.91
C TYR A 148 -5.98 13.16 2.47
N LEU A 149 -6.23 12.14 3.29
CA LEU A 149 -7.23 11.12 3.02
C LEU A 149 -8.66 11.70 2.97
N LEU A 150 -8.98 12.66 3.83
CA LEU A 150 -10.26 13.36 3.78
C LEU A 150 -10.44 14.14 2.47
N LEU A 151 -9.39 14.82 1.99
CA LEU A 151 -9.40 15.51 0.70
C LEU A 151 -9.56 14.52 -0.46
N LEU A 152 -8.81 13.42 -0.45
CA LEU A 152 -8.95 12.36 -1.46
C LEU A 152 -10.37 11.81 -1.53
N ARG A 153 -11.02 11.55 -0.38
CA ARG A 153 -12.41 11.06 -0.31
C ARG A 153 -13.45 12.05 -0.87
N LYS A 154 -13.13 13.34 -0.91
CA LYS A 154 -13.98 14.38 -1.51
C LYS A 154 -13.81 14.43 -3.03
N ILE A 155 -12.58 14.24 -3.52
CA ILE A 155 -12.24 14.36 -4.94
C ILE A 155 -12.53 13.06 -5.70
N VAL A 156 -12.07 11.93 -5.16
CA VAL A 156 -12.26 10.60 -5.74
C VAL A 156 -13.69 10.16 -5.48
N HIS A 157 -14.48 10.09 -6.54
CA HIS A 157 -15.89 9.66 -6.51
C HIS A 157 -16.19 8.44 -7.38
N TRP A 158 -15.31 8.17 -8.35
CA TRP A 158 -15.22 6.91 -9.08
C TRP A 158 -14.57 5.82 -8.24
#